data_AF-A0A966LTC3-F1
#
_entry.id   AF-A0A966LTC3-F1
#
_cell.length_a   1.000
_cell.length_b   1.000
_cell.length_c   1.000
_cell.angle_alpha   90.00
_cell.angle_beta   90.00
_cell.angle_gamma   90.00
#
_symmetry.space_group_name_H-M   'P 1'
#
loop_
_entity.id
_entity.type
_entity.pdbx_description
1 polymer ?
#
loop_
_entity_poly.entity_id
_entity_poly.type
_entity_poly.pdbx_seq_one_letter_code
_entity_poly.pdbx_strand_id
1 'polypeptide(L)'
;MDRILKFLDDIFNLRTVKMPQPSKVDHVVMESYAFGAKGRVFNLGELGGVIKYHFHKEYAVEIPQILIQWHKMWVAGAGNASKLQVIKALRENYGIDVKNDNIADAVSMALFYKAYLDGNVTDLYKRKLLEKFEKSLGEIK
;
A
#
# COMPACT_ATOMS: atom_id res chain seq x y z
N MET A 1 21.01 3.86 9.60
CA MET A 1 20.44 3.92 10.95
C MET A 1 19.48 5.09 11.12
N ASP A 2 19.87 6.32 10.83
CA ASP A 2 19.04 7.52 11.11
C ASP A 2 17.66 7.53 10.45
N ARG A 3 17.53 7.00 9.23
CA ARG A 3 16.21 6.88 8.58
C ARG A 3 15.29 5.87 9.28
N ILE A 4 15.86 4.77 9.80
CA ILE A 4 15.12 3.76 10.55
C ILE A 4 14.70 4.34 11.89
N LEU A 5 15.62 5.02 12.59
CA LEU A 5 15.32 5.66 13.87
C LEU A 5 14.28 6.78 13.73
N LYS A 6 14.43 7.69 12.76
CA LYS A 6 13.45 8.74 12.49
C LYS A 6 12.07 8.17 12.14
N PHE A 7 12.03 7.09 11.35
CA PHE A 7 10.76 6.47 10.97
C PHE A 7 10.14 5.65 12.11
N LEU A 8 10.97 5.01 12.94
CA LEU A 8 10.53 4.40 14.18
C LEU A 8 9.93 5.46 15.11
N ASP A 9 10.60 6.60 15.24
CA ASP A 9 10.04 7.75 15.95
C ASP A 9 8.73 8.19 15.29
N ASP A 10 8.65 8.33 13.97
CA ASP A 10 7.40 8.68 13.28
C ASP A 10 6.29 7.63 13.54
N ILE A 11 6.58 6.32 13.55
CA ILE A 11 5.62 5.23 13.86
C ILE A 11 5.23 5.21 15.33
N PHE A 12 6.19 5.30 16.25
CA PHE A 12 5.90 5.36 17.67
C PHE A 12 5.17 6.67 17.99
N ASN A 13 5.46 7.74 17.26
CA ASN A 13 4.71 8.99 17.25
C ASN A 13 3.42 8.90 16.44
N LEU A 14 3.11 7.84 15.66
CA LEU A 14 1.73 7.58 15.22
C LEU A 14 0.82 7.25 16.42
N ARG A 15 1.37 6.83 17.57
CA ARG A 15 0.63 6.85 18.84
C ARG A 15 0.25 8.29 19.26
N THR A 16 0.99 9.30 18.79
CA THR A 16 0.75 10.74 19.03
C THR A 16 0.05 11.45 17.87
N VAL A 17 0.04 10.87 16.66
CA VAL A 17 -0.88 11.28 15.59
C VAL A 17 -2.27 10.96 16.10
N LYS A 18 -2.94 12.00 16.57
CA LYS A 18 -4.38 11.98 16.84
C LYS A 18 -5.08 11.69 15.52
N MET A 19 -5.16 10.42 15.16
CA MET A 19 -6.19 9.98 14.23
C MET A 19 -7.50 10.42 14.88
N PRO A 20 -8.31 11.25 14.21
CA PRO A 20 -9.48 11.87 14.82
C PRO A 20 -10.43 10.81 15.40
N GLN A 21 -10.34 9.57 14.92
CA GLN A 21 -10.77 8.36 15.63
C GLN A 21 -9.77 7.22 15.36
N PRO A 22 -8.91 6.82 16.32
CA PRO A 22 -8.04 5.64 16.18
C PRO A 22 -8.83 4.32 16.29
N SER A 23 -10.15 4.36 16.16
CA SER A 23 -11.01 3.18 16.20
C SER A 23 -10.73 2.32 14.98
N LYS A 24 -9.78 1.41 15.18
CA LYS A 24 -9.45 0.20 14.41
C LYS A 24 -8.94 0.42 12.98
N VAL A 25 -7.61 0.39 12.86
CA VAL A 25 -6.98 -0.02 11.60
C VAL A 25 -7.12 -1.54 11.51
N ASP A 26 -8.13 -2.03 10.79
CA ASP A 26 -8.36 -3.48 10.63
C ASP A 26 -7.38 -4.12 9.63
N HIS A 27 -6.83 -3.33 8.71
CA HIS A 27 -5.96 -3.82 7.64
C HIS A 27 -4.81 -2.85 7.35
N VAL A 28 -3.63 -3.42 7.10
CA VAL A 28 -2.44 -2.69 6.64
C VAL A 28 -1.91 -3.39 5.42
N VAL A 29 -1.57 -2.64 4.37
CA VAL A 29 -1.02 -3.18 3.13
C VAL A 29 0.36 -2.59 2.88
N MET A 30 1.23 -3.39 2.27
CA MET A 30 2.57 -2.93 1.86
C MET A 30 2.89 -3.38 0.45
N GLU A 31 3.71 -2.59 -0.23
CA GLU A 31 4.27 -2.99 -1.51
C GLU A 31 5.17 -4.23 -1.34
N SER A 32 5.06 -5.18 -2.27
CA SER A 32 5.96 -6.33 -2.34
C SER A 32 7.40 -5.90 -2.59
N TYR A 33 8.37 -6.68 -2.12
CA TYR A 33 9.78 -6.39 -2.36
C TYR A 33 10.12 -6.42 -3.85
N ALA A 34 10.83 -5.40 -4.32
CA ALA A 34 11.36 -5.37 -5.67
C ALA A 34 12.65 -6.20 -5.76
N PHE A 35 12.52 -7.53 -5.89
CA PHE A 35 13.65 -8.49 -5.88
C PHE A 35 14.72 -8.23 -6.96
N GLY A 36 14.38 -7.53 -8.05
CA GLY A 36 15.33 -7.14 -9.11
C GLY A 36 15.95 -5.74 -8.96
N ALA A 37 15.58 -4.98 -7.92
CA ALA A 37 16.09 -3.62 -7.74
C ALA A 37 17.55 -3.62 -7.26
N LYS A 38 18.37 -2.71 -7.82
CA LYS A 38 19.76 -2.52 -7.40
C LYS A 38 19.84 -1.40 -6.35
N GLY A 39 20.47 -1.70 -5.22
CA GLY A 39 20.78 -0.74 -4.16
C GLY A 39 19.69 -0.56 -3.09
N ARG A 40 20.11 -0.29 -1.85
CA ARG A 40 19.27 -0.09 -0.63
C ARG A 40 18.29 -1.22 -0.28
N VAL A 41 18.38 -2.38 -0.94
CA VAL A 41 17.51 -3.55 -0.69
C VAL A 41 17.57 -4.01 0.77
N PHE A 42 18.75 -3.99 1.40
CA PHE A 42 18.90 -4.34 2.82
C PHE A 42 18.21 -3.31 3.72
N ASN A 43 18.40 -2.01 3.49
CA ASN A 43 17.74 -0.97 4.29
C ASN A 43 16.21 -1.00 4.15
N LEU A 44 15.71 -1.29 2.94
CA LEU A 44 14.26 -1.46 2.71
C LEU A 44 13.73 -2.75 3.35
N GLY A 45 14.53 -3.81 3.34
CA GLY A 45 14.24 -5.06 4.05
C GLY A 45 14.14 -4.85 5.56
N GLU A 46 15.13 -4.21 6.16
CA GLU A 46 15.16 -3.85 7.60
C GLU A 46 13.95 -3.00 7.98
N LEU A 47 13.70 -1.92 7.23
CA LEU A 47 12.56 -1.03 7.46
C LEU A 47 11.23 -1.78 7.34
N GLY A 48 11.08 -2.59 6.29
CA GLY A 48 9.87 -3.38 6.06
C GLY A 48 9.63 -4.43 7.15
N GLY A 49 10.70 -5.06 7.66
CA GLY A 49 10.62 -6.00 8.77
C GLY A 49 10.17 -5.34 10.07
N VAL A 50 10.71 -4.15 10.37
CA VAL A 50 10.31 -3.36 11.55
C VAL A 50 8.83 -2.98 11.50
N ILE A 51 8.31 -2.54 10.34
CA ILE A 51 6.89 -2.23 10.16
C ILE A 51 6.02 -3.46 10.42
N LYS A 52 6.34 -4.58 9.76
CA LYS A 52 5.60 -5.83 9.92
C LYS A 52 5.60 -6.31 11.37
N TYR A 53 6.76 -6.28 12.03
CA TYR A 53 6.89 -6.67 13.43
C TYR A 53 6.04 -5.78 14.34
N HIS A 54 6.08 -4.46 14.15
CA HIS A 54 5.28 -3.53 14.95
C HIS A 54 3.78 -3.82 14.83
N PHE A 55 3.26 -3.96 13.60
CA PHE A 55 1.83 -4.21 13.40
C PHE A 55 1.39 -5.60 13.86
N HIS A 56 2.23 -6.61 13.65
CA HIS A 56 1.97 -7.96 14.15
C HIS A 56 1.93 -8.00 15.68
N LYS A 57 2.91 -7.38 16.36
CA LYS A 57 3.02 -7.39 17.82
C LYS A 57 1.94 -6.56 18.52
N GLU A 58 1.70 -5.35 18.04
CA GLU A 58 0.85 -4.37 18.74
C GLU A 58 -0.63 -4.52 18.38
N TYR A 59 -0.94 -5.02 17.17
CA TYR A 59 -2.31 -5.06 16.65
C TYR A 59 -2.75 -6.44 16.17
N ALA A 60 -1.89 -7.47 16.22
CA ALA A 60 -2.15 -8.80 15.66
C ALA A 60 -2.60 -8.78 14.18
N VAL A 61 -2.16 -7.75 13.43
CA VAL A 61 -2.51 -7.57 12.01
C VAL A 61 -1.42 -8.18 11.15
N GLU A 62 -1.79 -9.12 10.28
CA GLU A 62 -0.95 -9.54 9.17
C GLU A 62 -0.98 -8.50 8.05
N ILE A 63 0.19 -8.18 7.49
CA ILE A 63 0.31 -7.21 6.41
C ILE A 63 0.45 -7.95 5.07
N PRO A 64 -0.63 -8.08 4.28
CA PRO A 64 -0.53 -8.57 2.92
C PRO A 64 0.40 -7.68 2.09
N GLN A 65 1.28 -8.33 1.33
CA GLN A 65 2.10 -7.66 0.34
C GLN A 65 1.38 -7.61 -1.00
N ILE A 66 1.33 -6.44 -1.61
CA ILE A 66 0.67 -6.19 -2.88
C ILE A 66 1.73 -5.86 -3.93
N LEU A 67 1.69 -6.54 -5.07
CA LEU A 67 2.56 -6.19 -6.20
C LEU A 67 2.22 -4.77 -6.71
N ILE A 68 3.26 -3.98 -6.96
CA ILE A 68 3.23 -2.60 -7.47
C ILE A 68 2.22 -2.41 -8.61
N GLN A 69 2.16 -3.38 -9.53
CA GLN A 69 1.35 -3.27 -10.73
C GLN A 69 -0.16 -3.20 -10.44
N TRP A 70 -0.66 -3.79 -9.35
CA TRP A 70 -2.09 -3.87 -9.07
C TRP A 70 -2.70 -2.51 -8.75
N HIS A 71 -2.08 -1.74 -7.87
CA HIS A 71 -2.59 -0.42 -7.50
C HIS A 71 -2.55 0.55 -8.69
N LYS A 72 -1.54 0.43 -9.57
CA LYS A 72 -1.41 1.26 -10.78
C LYS A 72 -2.47 0.91 -11.82
N MET A 73 -2.72 -0.38 -12.06
CA MET A 73 -3.83 -0.84 -12.91
C MET A 73 -5.18 -0.36 -12.36
N TRP A 74 -5.36 -0.34 -11.04
CA TRP A 74 -6.59 0.11 -10.41
C TRP A 74 -6.88 1.60 -10.58
N VAL A 75 -5.88 2.46 -10.32
CA VAL A 75 -6.08 3.93 -10.35
C VAL A 75 -5.91 4.51 -11.75
N ALA A 76 -4.90 4.05 -12.50
CA ALA A 76 -4.49 4.64 -13.77
C ALA A 76 -4.75 3.72 -14.99
N GLY A 77 -5.29 2.52 -14.79
CA GLY A 77 -5.64 1.58 -15.87
C GLY A 77 -4.46 0.82 -16.48
N ALA A 78 -3.22 1.07 -16.03
CA ALA A 78 -2.01 0.44 -16.58
C ALA A 78 -0.98 0.12 -15.50
N GLY A 79 -0.44 -1.10 -15.51
CA GLY A 79 0.54 -1.55 -14.51
C GLY A 79 1.91 -0.86 -14.63
N ASN A 80 2.25 -0.38 -15.83
CA ASN A 80 3.45 0.39 -16.12
C ASN A 80 3.24 1.91 -16.03
N ALA A 81 2.13 2.37 -15.44
CA ALA A 81 1.87 3.80 -15.29
C ALA A 81 3.02 4.50 -14.55
N SER A 82 3.42 5.65 -15.09
CA SER A 82 4.39 6.56 -14.48
C SER A 82 3.81 7.19 -13.21
N LYS A 83 4.70 7.70 -12.34
CA LYS A 83 4.33 8.38 -11.10
C LYS A 83 3.38 9.56 -11.33
N LEU A 84 3.62 10.34 -12.39
CA LEU A 84 2.76 11.45 -12.77
C LEU A 84 1.38 11.00 -13.24
N GLN A 85 1.29 9.88 -13.97
CA GLN A 85 0.01 9.32 -14.39
C GLN A 85 -0.82 8.85 -13.18
N VAL A 86 -0.17 8.25 -12.17
CA VAL A 86 -0.84 7.85 -10.92
C VAL A 86 -1.38 9.07 -10.18
N ILE A 87 -0.55 10.10 -9.97
CA ILE A 87 -0.97 11.35 -9.29
C ILE A 87 -2.13 12.01 -10.04
N LYS A 88 -2.03 12.12 -11.37
CA LYS A 88 -3.08 12.68 -12.21
C LYS A 88 -4.38 11.89 -12.07
N ALA A 89 -4.31 10.56 -12.14
CA ALA A 89 -5.48 9.70 -12.03
C ALA A 89 -6.14 9.77 -10.63
N LEU A 90 -5.36 9.90 -9.55
CA LEU A 90 -5.89 10.12 -8.20
C LEU A 90 -6.69 11.43 -8.13
N ARG A 91 -6.16 12.50 -8.73
CA ARG A 91 -6.84 13.79 -8.75
C ARG A 91 -8.12 13.76 -9.60
N GLU A 92 -8.03 13.24 -10.82
CA GLU A 92 -9.13 13.29 -11.80
C GLU A 92 -10.24 12.29 -11.50
N ASN A 93 -9.91 11.06 -11.10
CA ASN A 93 -10.89 9.98 -10.94
C ASN A 93 -11.37 9.82 -9.49
N TYR A 94 -10.59 10.29 -8.51
CA TYR A 94 -10.89 10.10 -7.08
C TYR A 94 -10.98 11.42 -6.31
N GLY A 95 -10.66 12.57 -6.92
CA GLY A 95 -10.67 13.86 -6.25
C GLY A 95 -9.61 14.02 -5.16
N ILE A 96 -8.57 13.18 -5.17
CA ILE A 96 -7.53 13.16 -4.13
C ILE A 96 -6.28 13.87 -4.65
N ASP A 97 -5.90 14.96 -3.99
CA ASP A 97 -4.66 15.67 -4.26
C ASP A 97 -3.55 15.20 -3.29
N VAL A 98 -2.38 14.90 -3.83
CA VAL A 98 -1.26 14.30 -3.09
C VAL A 98 0.02 15.11 -3.33
N LYS A 99 0.81 15.27 -2.27
CA LYS A 99 2.00 16.14 -2.29
C LYS A 99 3.21 15.52 -2.98
N ASN A 100 3.27 14.19 -3.06
CA ASN A 100 4.37 13.47 -3.70
C ASN A 100 3.93 12.06 -4.13
N ASP A 101 4.82 11.40 -4.88
CA ASP A 101 4.68 10.06 -5.42
C ASP A 101 4.59 8.96 -4.35
N ASN A 102 5.34 9.06 -3.24
CA ASN A 102 5.27 8.06 -2.17
C ASN A 102 3.88 8.03 -1.52
N ILE A 103 3.28 9.20 -1.29
CA ILE A 103 1.89 9.30 -0.80
C ILE A 103 0.92 8.79 -1.86
N ALA A 104 1.14 9.12 -3.14
CA ALA A 104 0.31 8.64 -4.24
C ALA A 104 0.25 7.11 -4.31
N ASP A 105 1.39 6.44 -4.21
CA ASP A 105 1.48 4.98 -4.23
C ASP A 105 0.77 4.36 -3.02
N ALA A 106 1.00 4.91 -1.81
CA ALA A 106 0.33 4.45 -0.58
C ALA A 106 -1.20 4.58 -0.65
N VAL A 107 -1.70 5.74 -1.09
CA VAL A 107 -3.15 5.98 -1.26
C VAL A 107 -3.73 5.05 -2.32
N SER A 108 -3.02 4.87 -3.45
CA SER A 108 -3.47 3.98 -4.52
C SER A 108 -3.60 2.53 -4.05
N MET A 109 -2.63 2.04 -3.26
CA MET A 109 -2.68 0.70 -2.67
C MET A 109 -3.84 0.56 -1.68
N ALA A 110 -4.07 1.56 -0.84
CA ALA A 110 -5.18 1.56 0.11
C ALA A 110 -6.54 1.54 -0.61
N LEU A 111 -6.71 2.34 -1.67
CA LEU A 111 -7.94 2.35 -2.48
C LEU A 111 -8.20 1.00 -3.15
N PHE A 112 -7.16 0.41 -3.74
CA PHE A 112 -7.25 -0.91 -4.37
C PHE A 112 -7.64 -1.98 -3.36
N TYR A 113 -6.95 -2.05 -2.22
CA TYR A 113 -7.21 -3.07 -1.21
C TYR A 113 -8.56 -2.88 -0.52
N LYS A 114 -8.98 -1.63 -0.28
CA LYS A 114 -10.34 -1.34 0.20
C LYS A 114 -11.39 -1.89 -0.76
N ALA A 115 -11.22 -1.67 -2.07
CA ALA A 115 -12.16 -2.18 -3.06
C ALA A 115 -12.17 -3.71 -3.13
N TYR A 116 -11.02 -4.36 -2.91
CA TYR A 116 -10.93 -5.81 -2.75
C TYR A 116 -11.77 -6.30 -1.55
N LEU A 117 -11.63 -5.65 -0.39
CA LEU A 117 -12.40 -5.99 0.81
C LEU A 117 -13.91 -5.74 0.65
N ASP A 118 -14.29 -4.64 -0.01
CA ASP A 118 -15.70 -4.28 -0.21
C ASP A 118 -16.42 -5.25 -1.16
N GLY A 119 -15.72 -5.87 -2.12
CA GLY A 119 -16.24 -6.85 -3.08
C GLY A 119 -17.25 -6.33 -4.12
N ASN A 120 -17.80 -5.13 -3.92
CA ASN A 120 -18.90 -4.57 -4.73
C ASN A 120 -18.41 -3.69 -5.88
N VAL A 121 -17.79 -4.29 -6.89
CA VAL A 121 -17.23 -3.58 -8.06
C VAL A 121 -18.04 -3.85 -9.33
N THR A 122 -18.73 -2.82 -9.82
CA THR A 122 -19.57 -2.88 -11.03
C THR A 122 -18.76 -2.83 -12.32
N ASP A 123 -17.63 -2.12 -12.33
CA ASP A 123 -16.72 -2.07 -13.47
C ASP A 123 -16.12 -3.45 -13.77
N LEU A 124 -16.36 -3.96 -14.98
CA LEU A 124 -15.96 -5.31 -15.39
C LEU A 124 -14.44 -5.50 -15.41
N TYR A 125 -13.69 -4.48 -15.83
CA TYR A 125 -12.23 -4.55 -15.87
C TYR A 125 -11.66 -4.63 -14.46
N LYS A 126 -12.13 -3.74 -13.57
CA LYS A 126 -11.72 -3.70 -12.17
C LYS A 126 -12.10 -4.96 -11.40
N ARG A 127 -13.27 -5.55 -11.68
CA ARG A 127 -13.67 -6.83 -11.08
C ARG A 127 -12.72 -7.97 -11.50
N LYS A 128 -12.44 -8.10 -12.79
CA LYS A 128 -11.44 -9.07 -13.30
C LYS A 128 -10.05 -8.85 -12.70
N LEU A 129 -9.70 -7.60 -12.41
CA LEU A 129 -8.45 -7.27 -11.74
C LEU A 129 -8.41 -7.82 -10.31
N LEU A 130 -9.49 -7.65 -9.54
CA LEU A 130 -9.63 -8.19 -8.20
C LEU A 130 -9.62 -9.72 -8.17
N GLU A 131 -10.31 -10.39 -9.10
CA GLU A 131 -10.30 -11.85 -9.23
C GLU A 131 -8.89 -12.41 -9.50
N LYS A 132 -8.10 -11.71 -10.33
CA LYS A 132 -6.69 -12.09 -10.58
C LYS A 132 -5.83 -11.87 -9.34
N PHE A 133 -6.06 -10.77 -8.63
CA PHE A 133 -5.35 -10.49 -7.40
C PHE A 133 -5.63 -11.54 -6.32
N GLU A 134 -6.90 -11.91 -6.11
CA GLU A 134 -7.29 -12.95 -5.16
C GLU A 134 -6.59 -14.29 -5.44
N LYS A 135 -6.55 -14.72 -6.71
CA LYS A 135 -5.80 -15.92 -7.12
C LYS A 135 -4.31 -15.81 -6.77
N SER A 136 -3.70 -14.65 -7.01
CA SER A 136 -2.29 -14.42 -6.69
C SER A 136 -2.00 -14.48 -5.18
N LEU A 137 -2.97 -14.17 -4.32
CA LEU A 137 -2.81 -14.34 -2.87
C LEU A 137 -2.78 -15.82 -2.44
N GLY A 138 -3.50 -16.68 -3.16
CA GLY A 138 -3.52 -18.14 -2.90
C GLY A 138 -2.22 -18.86 -3.29
N GLU A 139 -1.46 -18.31 -4.22
CA GLU A 139 -0.18 -18.86 -4.70
C GLU A 139 1.02 -18.47 -3.81
N ILE A 140 0.82 -17.56 -2.85
CA ILE A 140 1.88 -17.03 -1.95
C ILE A 140 1.88 -17.75 -0.57
N LYS A 141 1.00 -18.74 -0.36
CA LYS A 141 0.94 -19.55 0.87
C LYS A 141 1.86 -20.77 0.84
#